data_AF-A0AAN8FPQ5-F1
#
_entry.id   AF-A0AAN8FPQ5-F1
#
_cell.length_a   1.000
_cell.length_b   1.000
_cell.length_c   1.000
_cell.angle_alpha   90.00
_cell.angle_beta   90.00
_cell.angle_gamma   90.00
#
_symmetry.space_group_name_H-M   'P 1'
#
loop_
_entity.id
_entity.type
_entity.pdbx_description
1 polymer ?
#
loop_
_entity_poly.entity_id
_entity_poly.type
_entity_poly.pdbx_seq_one_letter_code
_entity_poly.pdbx_strand_id
1 'polypeptide(L)'
;MKLIATHTFKVEIGTTKTIGGRIYRCAQISGGARIQLTDEPTEHASCGDHKYGEEFMFEKYFKVKCAAYGTYELLSCVVDGEHHRVGTTFKLQNHDFKCVVTEAEGFRIAPADE
;
A
#
# COMPACT_ATOMS: atom_id res chain seq x y z
N MET A 1 -8.95 37.49 26.99
CA MET A 1 -7.99 36.47 27.47
C MET A 1 -8.25 35.19 26.68
N LYS A 2 -7.39 34.85 25.72
CA LYS A 2 -7.60 33.73 24.79
C LYS A 2 -6.98 32.47 25.41
N LEU A 3 -7.80 31.53 25.87
CA LEU A 3 -7.36 30.21 26.31
C LEU A 3 -6.83 29.46 25.08
N ILE A 4 -5.51 29.33 24.94
CA ILE A 4 -4.90 28.42 23.98
C ILE A 4 -4.79 27.07 24.70
N ALA A 5 -5.74 26.17 24.43
CA ALA A 5 -5.65 24.80 24.93
C ALA A 5 -4.53 24.07 24.17
N THR A 6 -3.31 24.08 24.72
CA THR A 6 -2.22 23.23 24.25
C THR A 6 -2.48 21.79 24.69
N HIS A 7 -3.25 21.05 23.89
CA HIS A 7 -3.41 19.62 24.07
C HIS A 7 -2.04 18.94 23.89
N THR A 8 -1.44 18.51 25.00
CA THR A 8 -0.25 17.65 24.97
C THR A 8 -0.71 16.20 24.91
N PHE A 9 -0.12 15.41 24.02
CA PHE A 9 -0.42 13.99 23.89
C PHE A 9 0.88 13.19 23.99
N LYS A 10 0.76 11.97 24.49
CA LYS A 10 1.88 11.01 24.60
C LYS A 10 1.79 10.00 23.45
N VAL A 11 2.95 9.61 22.94
CA VAL A 11 3.15 8.49 22.01
C VAL A 11 4.18 7.57 22.65
N GLU A 12 3.83 6.30 22.86
CA GLU A 12 4.72 5.35 23.52
C GLU A 12 5.85 4.94 22.58
N ILE A 13 7.02 4.63 23.14
CA ILE A 13 8.19 4.19 22.37
C ILE A 13 7.82 2.92 21.57
N GLY A 14 8.14 2.92 20.28
CA GLY A 14 7.80 1.85 19.35
C GLY A 14 6.40 1.95 18.75
N THR A 15 5.56 2.87 19.21
CA THR A 15 4.19 3.03 18.73
C THR A 15 4.02 4.21 17.77
N THR A 16 2.89 4.20 17.08
CA THR A 16 2.45 5.24 16.18
C THR A 16 1.07 5.75 16.61
N LYS A 17 0.83 7.05 16.46
CA LYS A 17 -0.46 7.67 16.74
C LYS A 17 -0.83 8.69 15.67
N THR A 18 -2.05 8.61 15.16
CA THR A 18 -2.59 9.58 14.21
C THR A 18 -3.38 10.65 14.93
N ILE A 19 -3.05 11.93 14.71
CA ILE A 19 -3.76 13.08 15.25
C ILE A 19 -3.86 14.15 14.17
N GLY A 20 -5.09 14.43 13.71
CA GLY A 20 -5.37 15.53 12.78
C GLY A 20 -4.64 15.41 11.44
N GLY A 21 -4.66 14.24 10.80
CA GLY A 21 -4.00 14.04 9.51
C GLY A 21 -2.49 13.82 9.61
N ARG A 22 -1.93 13.73 10.82
CA ARG A 22 -0.51 13.53 11.06
C ARG A 22 -0.24 12.26 11.84
N ILE A 23 0.74 11.52 11.38
CA ILE A 23 1.24 10.29 11.95
C ILE A 23 2.48 10.61 12.78
N TYR A 24 2.38 10.38 14.09
CA TYR A 24 3.47 10.55 15.04
C TYR A 24 4.00 9.17 15.44
N ARG A 25 5.23 8.84 15.04
CA ARG A 25 5.91 7.61 15.44
C ARG A 25 7.00 7.90 16.45
N CYS A 26 6.99 7.24 17.60
CA CYS A 26 8.08 7.35 18.57
C CYS A 26 9.11 6.25 18.31
N ALA A 27 10.23 6.58 17.67
CA ALA A 27 11.29 5.63 17.36
C ALA A 27 12.35 5.63 18.47
N GLN A 28 12.76 4.45 18.94
CA GLN A 28 13.90 4.33 19.84
C GLN A 28 15.20 4.61 19.07
N ILE A 29 16.08 5.39 19.68
CA ILE A 29 17.41 5.70 19.15
C ILE A 29 18.46 5.42 20.24
N SER A 30 19.72 5.26 19.87
CA SER A 30 20.81 5.14 20.85
C SER A 30 20.83 6.38 21.75
N GLY A 31 20.53 6.19 23.04
CA GLY A 31 20.44 7.27 24.04
C GLY A 31 19.04 7.83 24.32
N GLY A 32 17.97 7.31 23.72
CA GLY A 32 16.60 7.75 24.06
C GLY A 32 15.55 7.40 23.00
N ALA A 33 14.63 8.33 22.76
CA ALA A 33 13.59 8.19 21.75
C ALA A 33 13.37 9.51 20.99
N ARG A 34 12.93 9.42 19.74
CA ARG A 34 12.66 10.56 18.87
C ARG A 34 11.29 10.40 18.23
N ILE A 35 10.53 11.50 18.21
CA ILE A 35 9.30 11.58 17.41
C ILE A 35 9.66 11.82 15.95
N GLN A 36 9.20 10.91 15.09
CA GLN A 36 9.15 11.06 13.65
C GLN A 36 7.73 11.52 13.28
N LEU A 37 7.66 12.54 12.44
CA LEU A 37 6.41 13.11 11.97
C LEU A 37 6.27 12.85 10.47
N THR A 38 5.15 12.28 10.07
CA THR A 38 4.72 12.19 8.68
C THR A 38 3.27 12.60 8.58
N ASP A 39 2.82 13.07 7.42
CA ASP A 39 1.40 13.29 7.18
C ASP A 39 0.74 11.95 6.80
N GLU A 40 -0.57 11.83 7.05
CA GLU A 40 -1.35 10.75 6.47
C GLU A 40 -1.34 10.88 4.95
N PRO A 41 -1.27 9.75 4.21
CA PRO A 41 -1.41 9.80 2.77
C PRO A 41 -2.70 10.53 2.40
N THR A 42 -2.62 11.45 1.43
CA THR A 42 -3.82 12.07 0.87
C THR A 42 -4.50 11.09 -0.09
N GLU A 43 -5.77 11.33 -0.43
CA GLU A 43 -6.47 10.53 -1.44
C GLU A 43 -5.69 10.48 -2.77
N HIS A 44 -4.94 11.52 -3.11
CA HIS A 44 -4.13 11.62 -4.33
C HIS A 44 -2.62 11.40 -4.07
N ALA A 45 -2.26 10.70 -2.98
CA ALA A 45 -0.88 10.38 -2.67
C ALA A 45 -0.23 9.52 -3.77
N SER A 46 1.05 9.76 -4.02
CA SER A 46 1.85 8.94 -4.94
C SER A 46 2.21 7.60 -4.32
N CYS A 47 2.48 6.61 -5.16
CA CYS A 47 2.96 5.30 -4.77
C CYS A 47 4.45 5.20 -5.11
N GLY A 48 5.30 5.71 -4.23
CA GLY A 48 6.71 5.93 -4.53
C GLY A 48 6.87 6.99 -5.62
N ASP A 49 7.50 6.61 -6.72
CA ASP A 49 7.75 7.49 -7.88
C ASP A 49 6.54 7.60 -8.84
N HIS A 50 5.47 6.84 -8.60
CA HIS A 50 4.28 6.80 -9.46
C HIS A 50 3.18 7.71 -8.93
N LYS A 51 2.60 8.56 -9.79
CA LYS A 51 1.55 9.50 -9.40
C LYS A 51 0.21 8.78 -9.20
N TYR A 52 -0.68 9.39 -8.41
CA TYR A 52 -2.06 8.91 -8.30
C TYR A 52 -2.71 8.76 -9.69
N GLY A 53 -3.33 7.60 -9.91
CA GLY A 53 -3.95 7.22 -11.19
C GLY A 53 -2.99 6.65 -12.23
N GLU A 54 -1.68 6.71 -12.01
CA GLU A 54 -0.69 6.15 -12.93
C GLU A 54 -0.73 4.62 -12.91
N GLU A 55 -0.66 4.02 -14.11
CA GLU A 55 -0.58 2.57 -14.26
C GLU A 55 0.82 2.13 -14.69
N PHE A 56 1.43 1.21 -13.95
CA PHE A 56 2.81 0.77 -14.18
C PHE A 56 2.96 -0.74 -13.93
N MET A 57 4.11 -1.28 -14.34
CA MET A 57 4.46 -2.68 -14.11
C MET A 57 5.13 -2.83 -12.75
N PHE A 58 4.51 -3.59 -11.87
CA PHE A 58 5.06 -4.02 -10.60
C PHE A 58 5.68 -5.41 -10.75
N GLU A 59 6.94 -5.55 -10.32
CA GLU A 59 7.71 -6.80 -10.37
C GLU A 59 7.71 -7.53 -11.73
N LYS A 60 7.46 -6.82 -12.84
CA LYS A 60 7.36 -7.34 -14.23
C LYS A 60 6.14 -8.23 -14.51
N TYR A 61 5.43 -8.71 -13.50
CA TYR A 61 4.30 -9.63 -13.66
C TYR A 61 2.95 -8.99 -13.42
N PHE A 62 2.88 -7.81 -12.80
CA PHE A 62 1.62 -7.23 -12.37
C PHE A 62 1.46 -5.83 -12.96
N LYS A 63 0.43 -5.63 -13.76
CA LYS A 63 -0.02 -4.29 -14.14
C LYS A 63 -0.88 -3.76 -13.01
N VAL A 64 -0.40 -2.70 -12.36
CA VAL A 64 -1.05 -2.09 -11.21
C VAL A 64 -1.35 -0.62 -11.49
N LYS A 65 -2.26 -0.05 -10.72
CA LYS A 65 -2.56 1.38 -10.67
C LYS A 65 -2.18 1.91 -9.30
N CYS A 66 -1.57 3.10 -9.27
CA CYS A 66 -1.46 3.85 -8.03
C CYS A 66 -2.83 4.40 -7.65
N ALA A 67 -3.44 3.82 -6.63
CA ALA A 67 -4.77 4.12 -6.15
C ALA A 67 -4.75 5.08 -4.95
N ALA A 68 -5.92 5.27 -4.34
CA ALA A 68 -6.07 6.25 -3.29
C ALA A 68 -5.14 5.95 -2.10
N TYR A 69 -4.69 7.01 -1.42
CA TYR A 69 -3.85 6.90 -0.22
C TYR A 69 -2.50 6.22 -0.46
N GLY A 70 -2.00 6.23 -1.70
CA GLY A 70 -0.69 5.64 -2.04
C GLY A 70 -0.71 4.11 -2.03
N THR A 71 -1.89 3.49 -2.24
CA THR A 71 -2.06 2.04 -2.30
C THR A 71 -1.93 1.52 -3.73
N TYR A 72 -1.55 0.25 -3.89
CA TYR A 72 -1.52 -0.39 -5.19
C TYR A 72 -2.83 -1.13 -5.46
N GLU A 73 -3.45 -0.87 -6.60
CA GLU A 73 -4.62 -1.61 -7.10
C GLU A 73 -4.18 -2.51 -8.26
N LEU A 74 -4.40 -3.82 -8.13
CA LEU A 74 -4.05 -4.78 -9.18
C LEU A 74 -5.08 -4.72 -10.32
N LEU A 75 -4.60 -4.49 -11.54
CA LEU A 75 -5.46 -4.45 -12.74
C LEU A 75 -5.40 -5.78 -13.51
N SER A 76 -4.19 -6.30 -13.73
CA SER A 76 -3.97 -7.57 -14.42
C SER A 76 -2.62 -8.17 -14.08
N CYS A 77 -2.51 -9.48 -14.25
CA CYS A 77 -1.25 -10.20 -14.28
C CYS A 77 -0.79 -10.31 -15.74
N VAL A 78 0.52 -10.28 -15.98
CA VAL A 78 1.15 -10.42 -17.30
C VAL A 78 1.89 -11.75 -17.33
N VAL A 79 1.43 -12.67 -18.18
CA VAL A 79 2.01 -14.01 -18.35
C VAL A 79 2.27 -14.22 -19.82
N ASP A 80 3.50 -14.56 -20.18
CA ASP A 80 3.95 -14.72 -21.58
C ASP A 80 3.62 -13.52 -22.50
N GLY A 81 3.55 -12.32 -21.92
CA GLY A 81 3.21 -11.07 -22.63
C GLY A 81 1.71 -10.80 -22.76
N GLU A 82 0.85 -11.70 -22.31
CA GLU A 82 -0.61 -11.51 -22.29
C GLU A 82 -1.09 -10.95 -20.95
N HIS A 83 -2.08 -10.04 -21.02
CA HIS A 83 -2.70 -9.45 -19.84
C HIS A 83 -3.95 -10.23 -19.42
N HIS A 84 -3.94 -10.77 -18.20
CA HIS A 84 -5.07 -11.46 -17.59
C HIS A 84 -5.64 -10.62 -16.44
N ARG A 85 -6.88 -10.15 -16.59
CA ARG A 85 -7.55 -9.31 -15.60
C ARG A 85 -7.74 -10.04 -14.26
N VAL A 86 -7.74 -9.27 -13.18
CA VAL A 86 -8.07 -9.79 -11.85
C VAL A 86 -9.45 -10.47 -11.87
N GLY A 87 -9.56 -11.62 -11.21
CA GLY A 87 -10.79 -12.41 -11.14
C GLY A 87 -11.12 -13.22 -12.41
N THR A 88 -10.31 -13.11 -13.47
CA THR A 88 -10.47 -13.97 -14.66
C THR A 88 -9.58 -15.20 -14.57
N THR A 89 -10.09 -16.32 -15.08
CA THR A 89 -9.33 -17.56 -15.22
C THR A 89 -8.63 -17.60 -16.58
N PHE A 90 -7.38 -18.04 -16.62
CA PHE A 90 -6.59 -18.22 -17.82
C PHE A 90 -5.81 -19.53 -17.78
N LYS A 91 -5.45 -20.06 -18.94
CA LYS A 91 -4.72 -21.32 -19.06
C LYS A 91 -3.24 -21.10 -19.21
N LEU A 92 -2.45 -21.82 -18.41
CA LEU A 92 -0.99 -21.91 -18.54
C LEU A 92 -0.60 -23.39 -18.53
N GLN A 93 0.00 -23.87 -19.62
CA GLN A 93 0.47 -25.26 -19.77
C GLN A 93 -0.56 -26.33 -19.31
N ASN A 94 -1.82 -26.18 -19.74
CA ASN A 94 -2.98 -27.03 -19.40
C ASN A 94 -3.58 -26.88 -17.98
N HIS A 95 -3.06 -25.99 -17.16
CA HIS A 95 -3.63 -25.68 -15.85
C HIS A 95 -4.38 -24.35 -15.87
N ASP A 96 -5.43 -24.26 -15.06
CA ASP A 96 -6.24 -23.04 -14.92
C ASP A 96 -5.70 -22.20 -13.76
N PHE A 97 -5.41 -20.95 -14.03
CA PHE A 97 -4.88 -19.97 -13.08
C PHE A 97 -5.74 -18.71 -13.06
N LYS A 98 -5.61 -17.92 -11.99
CA LYS A 98 -6.25 -16.62 -11.82
C LYS A 98 -5.30 -15.62 -11.19
N CYS A 99 -5.48 -14.37 -11.59
CA CYS A 99 -4.81 -13.23 -10.98
C CYS A 99 -5.62 -12.80 -9.75
N VAL A 100 -5.03 -12.85 -8.56
CA VAL A 100 -5.72 -12.58 -7.29
C VAL A 100 -4.93 -11.65 -6.39
N VAL A 101 -5.68 -10.94 -5.54
CA VAL A 101 -5.15 -10.15 -4.42
C VAL A 101 -5.54 -10.88 -3.14
N THR A 102 -4.57 -11.13 -2.26
CA THR A 102 -4.78 -11.76 -0.95
C THR A 102 -4.30 -10.84 0.16
N GLU A 103 -4.96 -10.91 1.32
CA GLU A 103 -4.55 -10.11 2.48
C GLU A 103 -3.18 -10.53 3.04
N ALA A 104 -2.81 -11.81 2.88
CA ALA A 104 -1.58 -12.38 3.44
C ALA A 104 -0.35 -12.20 2.52
N GLU A 105 -0.52 -12.35 1.21
CA GLU A 105 0.60 -12.43 0.26
C GLU A 105 0.57 -11.32 -0.81
N GLY A 106 -0.44 -10.46 -0.81
CA GLY A 106 -0.58 -9.40 -1.81
C GLY A 106 -0.99 -9.95 -3.18
N PHE A 107 -0.27 -9.56 -4.25
CA PHE A 107 -0.60 -9.93 -5.64
C PHE A 107 0.02 -11.27 -6.01
N ARG A 108 -0.79 -12.19 -6.54
CA ARG A 108 -0.28 -13.49 -6.99
C ARG A 108 -1.08 -14.07 -8.16
N ILE A 109 -0.42 -14.96 -8.88
CA ILE A 109 -1.03 -15.87 -9.85
C ILE A 109 -1.26 -17.18 -9.12
N ALA A 110 -2.52 -17.56 -8.90
CA ALA A 110 -2.90 -18.74 -8.12
C ALA A 110 -3.69 -19.73 -8.99
N PRO A 111 -3.72 -21.04 -8.67
CA PRO A 111 -4.63 -21.98 -9.30
C PRO A 111 -6.08 -21.50 -9.22
N ALA A 112 -6.89 -21.76 -10.25
CA ALA A 112 -8.26 -21.27 -10.31
C ALA A 112 -9.18 -21.87 -9.22
N ASP A 113 -8.87 -23.10 -8.79
CA ASP A 113 -9.58 -23.90 -7.80
C ASP A 113 -9.29 -23.55 -6.34
N GLU A 114 -8.33 -22.65 -6.08
CA GLU A 114 -7.99 -22.17 -4.73
C GLU A 114 -8.94 -21.08 -4.20
#